data_AF-A0A251N8I2-F1
#
_entry.id   AF-A0A251N8I2-F1
#
_cell.length_a   1.000
_cell.length_b   1.000
_cell.length_c   1.000
_cell.angle_alpha   90.00
_cell.angle_beta   90.00
_cell.angle_gamma   90.00
#
_symmetry.space_group_name_H-M   'P 1'
#
loop_
_entity.id
_entity.type
_entity.pdbx_description
1 polymer ?
#
loop_
_entity_poly.entity_id
_entity_poly.type
_entity_poly.pdbx_seq_one_letter_code
_entity_poly.pdbx_strand_id
1 'polypeptide(L)'
;MEAQHSSSSHPSKLDHFSHSHELMFKEEQKEKNYDDEVVFCNACEEPVFGPRYSCNTCVDPNSTFNLHKSCAEELSREIIEHPIHSHKLTFECKTELSAELFTCNACHQPCRLAYTCFQCHIAFDLKCASNWRHILDNEGYHVHQFSVLRKGIPFDCEVCGKSQDSLPYLSTICHLLVGKECTQSLPHTIKITLHEHPLRLIWFLEEGYPNDQICKICYTSTNKSRAVYQCKDCDYVATLYASGSKATRLTTELQFGRDF
;
A
#
# COMPACT_ATOMS: atom_id res chain seq x y z
N MET A 1 44.91 22.15 -20.78
CA MET A 1 44.05 21.23 -20.00
C MET A 1 42.62 21.59 -20.36
N GLU A 2 42.09 20.94 -21.39
CA GLU A 2 40.70 21.11 -21.82
C GLU A 2 39.82 20.27 -20.89
N ALA A 3 38.86 20.91 -20.22
CA ALA A 3 37.84 20.22 -19.45
C ALA A 3 36.83 19.64 -20.43
N GLN A 4 36.77 18.31 -20.49
CA GLN A 4 35.74 17.57 -21.24
C GLN A 4 34.39 17.80 -20.56
N HIS A 5 33.52 18.61 -21.18
CA HIS A 5 32.10 18.61 -20.89
C HIS A 5 31.50 17.30 -21.42
N SER A 6 31.23 16.36 -20.51
CA SER A 6 30.42 15.17 -20.80
C SER A 6 28.96 15.59 -20.96
N SER A 7 28.54 15.89 -22.19
CA SER A 7 27.12 16.08 -22.54
C SER A 7 26.42 14.74 -22.58
N SER A 8 25.65 14.40 -21.54
CA SER A 8 24.70 13.27 -21.58
C SER A 8 23.52 13.65 -22.48
N SER A 9 23.53 13.18 -23.72
CA SER A 9 22.43 13.39 -24.67
C SER A 9 21.21 12.56 -24.26
N HIS A 10 20.28 13.18 -23.52
CA HIS A 10 18.98 12.55 -23.26
C HIS A 10 18.16 12.49 -24.56
N PRO A 11 17.45 11.38 -24.83
CA PRO A 11 16.62 11.28 -26.02
C PRO A 11 15.48 12.32 -25.95
N SER A 12 15.34 13.12 -27.00
CA SER A 12 14.29 14.16 -27.08
C SER A 12 12.87 13.60 -27.14
N LYS A 13 12.75 12.29 -27.36
CA LYS A 13 11.55 11.53 -27.71
C LYS A 13 11.58 10.20 -26.96
N LEU A 14 10.46 9.79 -26.40
CA LEU A 14 10.32 8.58 -25.61
C LEU A 14 9.05 7.81 -26.03
N ASP A 15 9.24 6.60 -26.56
CA ASP A 15 8.15 5.63 -26.69
C ASP A 15 7.93 4.95 -25.34
N HIS A 16 6.93 5.40 -24.60
CA HIS A 16 6.69 4.97 -23.22
C HIS A 16 5.49 4.03 -23.15
N PHE A 17 5.67 2.85 -22.54
CA PHE A 17 4.64 1.80 -22.48
C PHE A 17 3.31 2.22 -21.84
N SER A 18 3.30 3.31 -21.07
CA SER A 18 2.09 3.83 -20.43
C SER A 18 1.20 4.67 -21.33
N HIS A 19 1.64 5.02 -22.54
CA HIS A 19 0.91 5.93 -23.41
C HIS A 19 1.16 5.60 -24.88
N SER A 20 0.11 5.64 -25.71
CA SER A 20 0.19 5.20 -27.11
C SER A 20 0.94 6.16 -28.04
N HIS A 21 1.19 7.39 -27.61
CA HIS A 21 1.93 8.39 -28.38
C HIS A 21 3.33 8.60 -27.82
N GLU A 22 4.27 8.92 -28.71
CA GLU A 22 5.62 9.33 -28.34
C GLU A 22 5.58 10.58 -27.45
N LEU A 23 6.27 10.52 -26.32
CA LEU A 23 6.39 11.62 -25.37
C LEU A 23 7.61 12.47 -25.70
N MET A 24 7.44 13.78 -25.72
CA MET A 24 8.50 14.74 -25.99
C MET A 24 9.10 15.24 -24.68
N PHE A 25 10.42 15.21 -24.58
CA PHE A 25 11.12 15.80 -23.44
C PHE A 25 11.00 17.33 -23.46
N LYS A 26 10.65 17.92 -22.32
CA LYS A 26 10.57 19.36 -22.08
C LYS A 26 11.45 19.69 -20.88
N GLU A 27 12.52 20.45 -21.14
CA GLU A 27 13.38 20.99 -20.08
C GLU A 27 12.67 22.14 -19.35
N GLU A 28 13.07 22.39 -18.10
CA GLU A 28 12.48 23.45 -17.28
C GLU A 28 12.60 24.81 -17.98
N GLN A 29 11.47 25.46 -18.26
CA GLN A 29 11.47 26.82 -18.80
C GLN A 29 11.92 27.78 -17.68
N LYS A 30 13.02 28.49 -17.93
CA LYS A 30 13.63 29.46 -16.99
C LYS A 30 12.77 30.69 -16.72
N GLU A 31 11.71 30.90 -17.49
CA GLU A 31 10.79 32.03 -17.37
C GLU A 31 9.36 31.48 -17.26
N LYS A 32 8.89 31.23 -16.04
CA LYS A 32 7.47 30.95 -15.80
C LYS A 32 6.75 32.28 -15.63
N ASN A 33 5.72 32.53 -16.43
CA ASN A 33 4.74 33.55 -16.09
C ASN A 33 3.89 33.03 -14.93
N TYR A 34 3.48 33.91 -14.02
CA TYR A 34 2.63 33.54 -12.86
C TYR A 34 1.24 32.98 -13.25
N ASP A 35 0.90 32.96 -14.54
CA ASP A 35 -0.38 32.53 -15.13
C ASP A 35 -0.30 31.18 -15.86
N ASP A 36 0.85 30.49 -15.85
CA ASP A 36 0.97 29.17 -16.48
C ASP A 36 0.19 28.10 -15.71
N GLU A 37 -0.64 27.35 -16.42
CA GLU A 37 -1.44 26.25 -15.87
C GLU A 37 -0.54 25.19 -15.21
N VAL A 38 -0.83 24.86 -13.95
CA VAL A 38 -0.06 23.84 -13.20
C VAL A 38 -0.31 22.47 -13.85
N VAL A 39 0.76 21.89 -14.39
CA VAL A 39 0.71 20.55 -14.98
C VAL A 39 0.97 19.50 -13.90
N PHE A 40 0.16 18.45 -13.90
CA PHE A 40 0.31 17.31 -13.00
C PHE A 40 0.91 16.10 -13.74
N CYS A 41 1.68 15.30 -13.00
CA CYS A 41 2.20 14.04 -13.51
C CYS A 41 1.10 12.98 -13.47
N ASN A 42 0.79 12.36 -14.61
CA ASN A 42 -0.21 11.30 -14.68
C ASN A 42 0.17 10.05 -13.89
N ALA A 43 1.45 9.90 -13.53
CA ALA A 43 1.93 8.74 -12.78
C ALA A 43 1.82 8.90 -11.25
N CYS A 44 2.38 9.98 -10.70
CA CYS A 44 2.41 10.18 -9.25
C CYS A 44 1.37 11.19 -8.75
N GLU A 45 0.61 11.81 -9.66
CA GLU A 45 -0.43 12.81 -9.38
C GLU A 45 0.07 14.09 -8.70
N GLU A 46 1.38 14.30 -8.65
CA GLU A 46 1.99 15.50 -8.08
C GLU A 46 2.26 16.57 -9.16
N PRO A 47 2.30 17.86 -8.78
CA PRO A 47 2.67 18.94 -9.69
C PRO A 47 4.07 18.75 -10.32
N VAL A 48 4.19 19.13 -11.58
CA VAL A 48 5.44 19.03 -12.35
C VAL A 48 6.08 20.40 -12.47
N PHE A 49 7.11 20.66 -11.66
CA PHE A 49 7.82 21.94 -11.69
C PHE A 49 9.07 21.93 -12.57
N GLY A 50 9.66 20.78 -12.87
CA GLY A 50 10.94 20.63 -13.58
C GLY A 50 10.84 19.81 -14.87
N PRO A 51 11.93 19.14 -15.27
CA PRO A 51 12.00 18.35 -16.51
C PRO A 51 10.90 17.27 -16.59
N ARG A 52 10.27 17.18 -17.76
CA ARG A 52 9.13 16.28 -17.99
C ARG A 52 9.09 15.70 -19.39
N TYR A 53 8.36 14.61 -19.53
CA TYR A 53 7.94 14.07 -20.82
C TYR A 53 6.45 14.39 -21.03
N SER A 54 6.09 14.92 -22.18
CA SER A 54 4.71 15.31 -22.51
C SER A 54 4.28 14.80 -23.87
N CYS A 55 3.06 14.29 -23.97
CA CYS A 55 2.41 14.04 -25.25
C CYS A 55 1.92 15.36 -25.85
N ASN A 56 2.31 15.66 -27.09
CA ASN A 56 1.79 16.81 -27.84
C ASN A 56 0.65 16.45 -28.80
N THR A 57 0.35 15.15 -28.95
CA THR A 57 -0.71 14.63 -29.84
C THR A 57 -2.08 14.61 -29.16
N CYS A 58 -2.10 14.50 -27.83
CA CYS A 58 -3.32 14.59 -27.03
C CYS A 58 -3.77 16.06 -26.94
N VAL A 59 -4.81 16.42 -27.69
CA VAL A 59 -5.30 17.81 -27.81
C VAL A 59 -6.40 18.13 -26.79
N ASP A 60 -7.07 17.12 -26.23
CA ASP A 60 -8.11 17.31 -25.22
C ASP A 60 -7.46 17.58 -23.84
N PRO A 61 -7.88 18.62 -23.08
CA PRO A 61 -7.35 18.93 -21.75
C PRO A 61 -7.37 17.72 -20.78
N ASN A 62 -8.41 16.89 -20.87
CA ASN A 62 -8.58 15.68 -20.07
C ASN A 62 -7.80 14.47 -20.61
N SER A 63 -7.16 14.60 -21.78
CA SER A 63 -6.31 13.58 -22.40
C SER A 63 -4.82 13.90 -22.30
N THR A 64 -4.46 15.04 -21.70
CA THR A 64 -3.07 15.45 -21.56
C THR A 64 -2.29 14.40 -20.77
N PHE A 65 -1.13 14.03 -21.33
CA PHE A 65 -0.26 13.00 -20.74
C PHE A 65 1.12 13.59 -20.47
N ASN A 66 1.49 13.63 -19.19
CA ASN A 66 2.67 14.26 -18.64
C ASN A 66 3.28 13.34 -17.59
N LEU A 67 4.59 13.15 -17.65
CA LEU A 67 5.34 12.42 -16.64
C LEU A 67 6.51 13.28 -16.18
N HIS A 68 6.82 13.29 -14.88
CA HIS A 68 8.16 13.71 -14.44
C HIS A 68 9.20 12.88 -15.18
N LYS A 69 10.37 13.45 -15.45
CA LYS A 69 11.48 12.70 -16.03
C LYS A 69 11.78 11.42 -15.24
N SER A 70 11.87 11.52 -13.91
CA SER A 70 12.08 10.37 -13.03
C SER A 70 10.97 9.33 -13.16
N CYS A 71 9.69 9.75 -13.14
CA CYS A 71 8.58 8.82 -13.34
C CYS A 71 8.71 8.08 -14.68
N ALA A 72 9.00 8.77 -15.78
CA ALA A 72 9.13 8.13 -17.09
C ALA A 72 10.34 7.17 -17.20
N GLU A 73 11.38 7.39 -16.40
CA GLU A 73 12.62 6.57 -16.42
C GLU A 73 12.57 5.41 -15.40
N GLU A 74 11.87 5.58 -14.28
CA GLU A 74 11.79 4.61 -13.17
C GLU A 74 10.58 3.68 -13.28
N LEU A 75 9.52 4.11 -13.99
CA LEU A 75 8.33 3.27 -14.21
C LEU A 75 8.71 2.01 -14.97
N SER A 76 8.37 0.86 -14.39
CA SER A 76 8.59 -0.44 -15.01
C SER A 76 7.29 -1.00 -15.58
N ARG A 77 7.34 -1.68 -16.73
CA ARG A 77 6.14 -2.30 -17.32
C ARG A 77 5.57 -3.42 -16.44
N GLU A 78 6.43 -4.07 -15.67
CA GLU A 78 6.12 -5.26 -14.90
C GLU A 78 6.87 -5.23 -13.57
N ILE A 79 6.21 -5.68 -12.49
CA ILE A 79 6.82 -5.88 -11.16
C ILE A 79 6.74 -7.37 -10.85
N ILE A 80 7.89 -8.03 -10.72
CA ILE A 80 7.98 -9.48 -10.52
C ILE A 80 7.95 -9.84 -9.02
N GLU A 81 8.50 -8.98 -8.17
CA GLU A 81 8.60 -9.20 -6.73
C GLU A 81 7.94 -8.03 -5.99
N HIS A 82 6.62 -8.11 -5.81
CA HIS A 82 5.89 -7.14 -4.97
C HIS A 82 5.65 -7.78 -3.59
N PRO A 83 6.17 -7.24 -2.48
CA PRO A 83 6.05 -7.91 -1.17
C PRO A 83 4.62 -8.02 -0.63
N ILE A 84 3.69 -7.25 -1.19
CA ILE A 84 2.25 -7.31 -0.90
C ILE A 84 1.49 -8.15 -1.94
N HIS A 85 2.16 -8.73 -2.93
CA HIS A 85 1.52 -9.61 -3.89
C HIS A 85 2.50 -10.57 -4.58
N SER A 86 2.28 -11.87 -4.43
CA SER A 86 3.22 -12.90 -4.90
C SER A 86 3.18 -13.16 -6.41
N HIS A 87 2.16 -12.69 -7.13
CA HIS A 87 2.16 -12.77 -8.59
C HIS A 87 2.76 -11.51 -9.21
N LYS A 88 3.26 -11.68 -10.43
CA LYS A 88 3.68 -10.59 -11.30
C LYS A 88 2.54 -9.60 -11.50
N LEU A 89 2.82 -8.32 -11.21
CA LEU A 89 1.94 -7.21 -11.52
C LEU A 89 2.34 -6.60 -12.87
N THR A 90 1.35 -6.30 -13.71
CA THR A 90 1.55 -5.70 -15.02
C THR A 90 0.97 -4.29 -15.03
N PHE A 91 1.69 -3.34 -15.61
CA PHE A 91 1.18 -2.00 -15.79
C PHE A 91 0.01 -1.98 -16.79
N GLU A 92 -1.09 -1.33 -16.41
CA GLU A 92 -2.24 -1.05 -17.25
C GLU A 92 -2.63 0.44 -17.17
N CYS A 93 -3.08 0.98 -18.31
CA CYS A 93 -3.61 2.34 -18.42
C CYS A 93 -5.00 2.30 -19.06
N LYS A 94 -5.97 2.94 -18.41
CA LYS A 94 -7.29 3.21 -19.01
C LYS A 94 -7.25 4.55 -19.74
N THR A 95 -6.95 4.47 -21.04
CA THR A 95 -6.82 5.62 -21.95
C THR A 95 -8.16 6.19 -22.40
N GLU A 96 -9.22 5.38 -22.43
CA GLU A 96 -10.56 5.82 -22.83
C GLU A 96 -11.25 6.59 -21.69
N LEU A 97 -11.89 7.71 -22.03
CA LEU A 97 -12.67 8.51 -21.07
C LEU A 97 -13.89 7.75 -20.54
N SER A 98 -14.47 6.85 -21.35
CA SER A 98 -15.61 6.00 -21.00
C SER A 98 -15.24 4.76 -20.19
N ALA A 99 -13.95 4.43 -20.07
CA ALA A 99 -13.53 3.27 -19.31
C ALA A 99 -13.75 3.52 -17.81
N GLU A 100 -14.43 2.60 -17.14
CA GLU A 100 -14.57 2.59 -15.68
C GLU A 100 -13.18 2.59 -15.06
N LEU A 101 -12.87 3.49 -14.11
CA LEU A 101 -11.53 3.58 -13.52
C LEU A 101 -11.13 2.31 -12.76
N PHE A 102 -9.83 2.09 -12.53
CA PHE A 102 -9.43 1.10 -11.53
C PHE A 102 -9.71 1.64 -10.14
N THR A 103 -9.94 0.75 -9.17
CA THR A 103 -9.95 1.10 -7.75
C THR A 103 -8.71 0.50 -7.12
N CYS A 104 -7.85 1.34 -6.53
CA CYS A 104 -6.65 0.86 -5.87
C CYS A 104 -7.03 0.02 -4.64
N ASN A 105 -6.54 -1.22 -4.59
CA ASN A 105 -6.81 -2.16 -3.51
C ASN A 105 -6.18 -1.75 -2.17
N ALA A 106 -5.20 -0.83 -2.18
CA ALA A 106 -4.54 -0.36 -0.97
C ALA A 106 -5.20 0.89 -0.36
N CYS A 107 -5.44 1.93 -1.17
CA CYS A 107 -5.96 3.23 -0.70
C CYS A 107 -7.45 3.47 -1.04
N HIS A 108 -8.05 2.57 -1.82
CA HIS A 108 -9.44 2.65 -2.29
C HIS A 108 -9.78 3.88 -3.14
N GLN A 109 -8.78 4.62 -3.62
CA GLN A 109 -9.00 5.72 -4.55
C GLN A 109 -9.10 5.22 -6.00
N PRO A 110 -9.89 5.89 -6.84
CA PRO A 110 -9.95 5.60 -8.25
C PRO A 110 -8.64 6.01 -8.94
N CYS A 111 -8.15 5.21 -9.89
CA CYS A 111 -6.92 5.48 -10.62
C CYS A 111 -7.04 5.07 -12.10
N ARG A 112 -6.35 5.81 -12.99
CA ARG A 112 -6.28 5.51 -14.43
C ARG A 112 -5.10 4.61 -14.78
N LEU A 113 -4.01 4.75 -14.03
CA LEU A 113 -2.78 3.97 -14.19
C LEU A 113 -2.64 3.06 -12.98
N ALA A 114 -2.49 1.76 -13.22
CA ALA A 114 -2.39 0.79 -12.14
C ALA A 114 -1.47 -0.37 -12.52
N TYR A 115 -0.87 -0.97 -11.50
CA TYR A 115 -0.27 -2.29 -11.58
C TYR A 115 -1.34 -3.33 -11.21
N THR A 116 -1.69 -4.18 -12.16
CA THR A 116 -2.78 -5.16 -12.02
C THR A 116 -2.24 -6.58 -11.93
N CYS A 117 -2.97 -7.44 -11.22
CA CYS A 117 -2.81 -8.88 -11.34
C CYS A 117 -4.09 -9.48 -11.92
N PHE A 118 -3.99 -10.04 -13.12
CA PHE A 118 -5.12 -10.72 -13.76
C PHE A 118 -5.63 -11.92 -12.94
N GLN A 119 -4.72 -12.67 -12.30
CA GLN A 119 -5.08 -13.89 -11.56
C GLN A 119 -5.86 -13.59 -10.28
N CYS A 120 -5.55 -12.47 -9.63
CA CYS A 120 -6.13 -12.10 -8.34
C CYS A 120 -7.15 -10.96 -8.43
N HIS A 121 -7.32 -10.38 -9.63
CA HIS A 121 -8.20 -9.23 -9.87
C HIS A 121 -7.93 -8.06 -8.91
N ILE A 122 -6.64 -7.78 -8.67
CA ILE A 122 -6.21 -6.64 -7.86
C ILE A 122 -5.56 -5.58 -8.75
N ALA A 123 -5.66 -4.33 -8.32
CA ALA A 123 -5.03 -3.17 -8.93
C ALA A 123 -4.42 -2.31 -7.82
N PHE A 124 -3.17 -1.90 -8.00
CA PHE A 124 -2.53 -0.88 -7.18
C PHE A 124 -2.27 0.34 -8.04
N ASP A 125 -2.68 1.53 -7.57
CA ASP A 125 -2.18 2.76 -8.19
C ASP A 125 -0.64 2.81 -8.10
N LEU A 126 -0.02 3.66 -8.91
CA LEU A 126 1.44 3.70 -9.02
C LEU A 126 2.13 4.13 -7.72
N LYS A 127 1.49 5.00 -6.93
CA LYS A 127 2.01 5.45 -5.63
C LYS A 127 1.98 4.30 -4.63
N CYS A 128 0.90 3.54 -4.56
CA CYS A 128 0.73 2.39 -3.70
C CYS A 128 1.64 1.23 -4.09
N ALA A 129 1.83 0.96 -5.39
CA ALA A 129 2.74 -0.06 -5.86
C ALA A 129 4.21 0.28 -5.56
N SER A 130 4.59 1.57 -5.66
CA SER A 130 5.97 2.02 -5.42
C SER A 130 6.27 2.20 -3.93
N ASN A 131 5.31 2.74 -3.17
CA ASN A 131 5.40 2.97 -1.72
C ASN A 131 4.77 1.83 -0.91
N TRP A 132 4.90 0.60 -1.41
CA TRP A 132 4.42 -0.59 -0.71
C TRP A 132 4.95 -0.68 0.73
N ARG A 133 6.16 -0.17 0.99
CA ARG A 133 6.69 -0.04 2.35
C ARG A 133 5.81 0.82 3.24
N HIS A 134 5.31 1.96 2.80
CA HIS A 134 4.41 2.82 3.60
C HIS A 134 3.03 2.19 3.82
N ILE A 135 2.56 1.36 2.89
CA ILE A 135 1.36 0.54 3.10
C ILE A 135 1.57 -0.39 4.31
N LEU A 136 2.79 -0.88 4.51
CA LEU A 136 3.12 -1.84 5.56
C LEU A 136 3.66 -1.20 6.84
N ASP A 137 4.36 -0.07 6.73
CA ASP A 137 5.03 0.68 7.80
C ASP A 137 4.05 1.45 8.68
N ASN A 138 2.80 0.97 8.74
CA ASN A 138 1.95 1.26 9.89
C ASN A 138 1.59 2.75 10.01
N GLU A 139 1.37 3.42 8.87
CA GLU A 139 0.76 4.76 8.84
C GLU A 139 -0.75 4.72 8.56
N GLY A 140 -1.37 3.54 8.68
CA GLY A 140 -2.80 3.44 8.97
C GLY A 140 -3.77 3.53 7.79
N TYR A 141 -3.33 3.28 6.56
CA TYR A 141 -4.17 3.54 5.39
C TYR A 141 -4.72 2.32 4.65
N HIS A 142 -4.19 1.10 4.83
CA HIS A 142 -4.74 -0.05 4.11
C HIS A 142 -5.72 -0.85 4.97
N VAL A 143 -6.84 -1.19 4.33
CA VAL A 143 -7.90 -1.97 4.95
C VAL A 143 -7.74 -3.43 4.52
N HIS A 144 -7.66 -4.33 5.50
CA HIS A 144 -7.72 -5.76 5.21
C HIS A 144 -9.15 -6.14 4.81
N GLN A 145 -9.38 -6.27 3.50
CA GLN A 145 -10.59 -6.89 3.00
C GLN A 145 -10.44 -8.42 3.01
N PHE A 146 -11.47 -9.10 3.49
CA PHE A 146 -11.46 -10.54 3.66
C PHE A 146 -12.55 -11.23 2.83
N SER A 147 -12.18 -12.31 2.17
CA SER A 147 -13.09 -13.19 1.43
C SER A 147 -13.17 -14.56 2.08
N VAL A 148 -14.37 -15.15 2.16
CA VAL A 148 -14.55 -16.49 2.76
C VAL A 148 -14.00 -17.57 1.83
N LEU A 149 -13.08 -18.38 2.33
CA LEU A 149 -12.68 -19.62 1.68
C LEU A 149 -13.71 -20.70 2.01
N ARG A 150 -14.38 -21.22 0.98
CA ARG A 150 -15.47 -22.22 1.14
C ARG A 150 -14.96 -23.62 1.50
N LYS A 151 -13.65 -23.84 1.48
CA LYS A 151 -13.03 -25.08 1.90
C LYS A 151 -12.65 -24.97 3.37
N GLY A 152 -13.40 -25.67 4.23
CA GLY A 152 -13.05 -25.80 5.64
C GLY A 152 -11.77 -26.60 5.77
N ILE A 153 -10.72 -25.96 6.26
CA ILE A 153 -9.47 -26.58 6.68
C ILE A 153 -9.20 -26.10 8.11
N PRO A 154 -8.75 -26.96 9.03
CA PRO A 154 -8.23 -26.48 10.31
C PRO A 154 -7.07 -25.51 10.04
N PHE A 155 -7.09 -24.35 10.70
CA PHE A 155 -6.06 -23.33 10.52
C PHE A 155 -5.83 -22.54 11.82
N ASP A 156 -4.63 -22.00 11.99
CA ASP A 156 -4.38 -21.02 13.06
C ASP A 156 -4.70 -19.63 12.52
N CYS A 157 -5.54 -18.87 13.24
CA CYS A 157 -5.86 -17.50 12.85
C CYS A 157 -4.59 -16.64 12.99
N GLU A 158 -4.09 -16.10 11.88
CA GLU A 158 -2.84 -15.33 11.85
C GLU A 158 -2.93 -13.99 12.59
N VAL A 159 -4.13 -13.56 12.97
CA VAL A 159 -4.33 -12.33 13.77
C VAL A 159 -4.29 -12.63 15.27
N CYS A 160 -5.07 -13.62 15.74
CA CYS A 160 -5.18 -13.90 17.17
C CYS A 160 -4.35 -15.10 17.67
N GLY A 161 -3.72 -15.84 16.77
CA GLY A 161 -2.89 -17.01 17.07
C GLY A 161 -3.67 -18.24 17.56
N LYS A 162 -5.00 -18.23 17.48
CA LYS A 162 -5.87 -19.33 17.93
C LYS A 162 -6.23 -20.26 16.78
N SER A 163 -6.15 -21.57 17.03
CA SER A 163 -6.67 -22.60 16.12
C SER A 163 -8.17 -22.42 15.89
N GLN A 164 -8.58 -22.59 14.63
CA GLN A 164 -9.93 -22.40 14.12
C GLN A 164 -10.39 -23.67 13.40
N ASP A 165 -11.61 -24.12 13.71
CA ASP A 165 -12.32 -25.17 12.98
C ASP A 165 -13.46 -24.60 12.10
N SER A 166 -13.45 -23.28 11.88
CA SER A 166 -14.46 -22.58 11.09
C SER A 166 -13.99 -22.32 9.64
N LEU A 167 -14.83 -21.71 8.81
CA LEU A 167 -14.40 -21.29 7.46
C LEU A 167 -13.35 -20.18 7.56
N PRO A 168 -12.20 -20.30 6.87
CA PRO A 168 -11.20 -19.26 6.86
C PRO A 168 -11.65 -18.04 6.06
N TYR A 169 -11.17 -16.88 6.48
CA TYR A 169 -11.29 -15.62 5.76
C TYR A 169 -9.90 -15.20 5.29
N LEU A 170 -9.73 -15.00 3.98
CA LEU A 170 -8.45 -14.67 3.38
C LEU A 170 -8.42 -13.21 2.93
N SER A 171 -7.41 -12.46 3.38
CA SER A 171 -6.99 -11.22 2.72
C SER A 171 -6.02 -11.58 1.61
N THR A 172 -6.38 -11.29 0.36
CA THR A 172 -5.57 -11.62 -0.82
C THR A 172 -4.37 -10.70 -1.01
N ILE A 173 -4.38 -9.53 -0.36
CA ILE A 173 -3.30 -8.54 -0.41
C ILE A 173 -2.23 -8.93 0.61
N CYS A 174 -2.60 -9.07 1.88
CA CYS A 174 -1.63 -9.35 2.94
C CYS A 174 -1.40 -10.86 3.16
N HIS A 175 -2.10 -11.70 2.39
CA HIS A 175 -2.14 -13.16 2.54
C HIS A 175 -2.40 -13.56 4.00
N LEU A 176 -3.41 -12.94 4.61
CA LEU A 176 -3.80 -13.20 5.99
C LEU A 176 -5.01 -14.13 6.03
N LEU A 177 -4.86 -15.26 6.71
CA LEU A 177 -5.87 -16.27 6.98
C LEU A 177 -6.39 -16.09 8.41
N VAL A 178 -7.64 -15.65 8.52
CA VAL A 178 -8.23 -15.25 9.81
C VAL A 178 -9.57 -15.92 10.06
N GLY A 179 -9.92 -16.07 11.34
CA GLY A 179 -11.27 -16.45 11.75
C GLY A 179 -12.24 -15.27 11.62
N LYS A 180 -13.54 -15.57 11.52
CA LYS A 180 -14.61 -14.56 11.36
C LYS A 180 -14.50 -13.39 12.35
N GLU A 181 -14.22 -13.67 13.62
CA GLU A 181 -14.11 -12.64 14.67
C GLU A 181 -12.94 -11.66 14.46
N CYS A 182 -11.92 -12.06 13.69
CA CYS A 182 -10.73 -11.27 13.38
C CYS A 182 -10.81 -10.56 12.02
N THR A 183 -11.96 -10.61 11.35
CA THR A 183 -12.20 -9.91 10.07
C THR A 183 -12.50 -8.42 10.24
N GLN A 184 -12.79 -8.01 11.47
CA GLN A 184 -13.18 -6.65 11.77
C GLN A 184 -11.96 -5.74 11.81
N SER A 185 -12.13 -4.51 11.32
CA SER A 185 -11.06 -3.50 11.32
C SER A 185 -10.51 -3.32 12.73
N LEU A 186 -9.19 -3.42 12.85
CA LEU A 186 -8.48 -3.23 14.11
C LEU A 186 -8.05 -1.76 14.21
N PRO A 187 -8.32 -1.09 15.34
CA PRO A 187 -7.89 0.29 15.51
C PRO A 187 -6.37 0.38 15.47
N HIS A 188 -5.85 1.36 14.72
CA HIS A 188 -4.42 1.55 14.58
C HIS A 188 -3.71 1.91 15.90
N THR A 189 -4.41 2.60 16.80
CA THR A 189 -3.89 2.97 18.12
C THR A 189 -4.96 2.71 19.18
N ILE A 190 -4.55 2.13 20.30
CA ILE A 190 -5.41 1.84 21.44
C ILE A 190 -4.78 2.37 22.72
N LYS A 191 -5.64 2.67 23.70
CA LYS A 191 -5.23 2.97 25.07
C LYS A 191 -5.90 1.99 26.00
N ILE A 192 -5.10 1.27 26.78
CA ILE A 192 -5.60 0.29 27.75
C ILE A 192 -5.35 0.79 29.17
N THR A 193 -6.13 0.31 30.13
CA THR A 193 -5.97 0.67 31.56
C THR A 193 -4.72 0.06 32.19
N LEU A 194 -4.25 -1.07 31.65
CA LEU A 194 -3.09 -1.81 32.14
C LEU A 194 -1.74 -1.15 31.78
N HIS A 195 -1.75 -0.15 30.90
CA HIS A 195 -0.53 0.50 30.45
C HIS A 195 -0.71 1.99 30.17
N GLU A 196 0.23 2.80 30.62
CA GLU A 196 0.15 4.26 30.55
C GLU A 196 0.37 4.81 29.14
N HIS A 197 1.11 4.15 28.25
CA HIS A 197 1.31 4.68 26.90
C HIS A 197 0.26 4.12 25.92
N PRO A 198 -0.09 4.87 24.86
CA PRO A 198 -0.86 4.32 23.75
C PRO A 198 -0.06 3.21 23.06
N LEU A 199 -0.76 2.14 22.68
CA LEU A 199 -0.19 1.04 21.92
C LEU A 199 -0.58 1.18 20.45
N ARG A 200 0.36 0.96 19.55
CA ARG A 200 0.11 0.94 18.11
C ARG A 200 0.03 -0.50 17.61
N LEU A 201 -0.95 -0.77 16.77
CA LEU A 201 -1.04 -2.03 16.05
C LEU A 201 0.18 -2.15 15.14
N ILE A 202 0.80 -3.31 14.98
CA ILE A 202 1.92 -3.57 14.06
C ILE A 202 1.62 -4.89 13.35
N TRP A 203 1.85 -4.92 12.04
CA TRP A 203 1.67 -6.08 11.19
C TRP A 203 3.01 -6.66 10.71
N PHE A 204 3.09 -7.98 10.58
CA PHE A 204 4.28 -8.68 10.11
C PHE A 204 3.99 -9.42 8.79
N LEU A 205 4.84 -9.21 7.79
CA LEU A 205 4.69 -9.82 6.47
C LEU A 205 5.20 -11.26 6.39
N GLU A 206 6.33 -11.55 7.02
CA GLU A 206 6.98 -12.85 6.93
C GLU A 206 6.44 -13.82 7.98
N GLU A 207 6.35 -15.10 7.61
CA GLU A 207 6.18 -16.21 8.55
C GLU A 207 7.43 -16.28 9.44
N GLY A 208 7.42 -15.54 10.54
CA GLY A 208 8.48 -15.56 11.53
C GLY A 208 9.24 -14.26 11.67
N TYR A 209 8.56 -13.18 12.08
CA TYR A 209 9.26 -12.14 12.82
C TYR A 209 9.49 -12.64 14.27
N PRO A 210 10.71 -13.07 14.63
CA PRO A 210 10.95 -13.85 15.83
C PRO A 210 11.50 -12.89 16.89
N ASN A 211 10.64 -12.05 17.49
CA ASN A 211 11.11 -11.28 18.64
C ASN A 211 10.94 -12.03 19.96
N ASP A 212 10.51 -13.31 19.94
CA ASP A 212 10.22 -14.14 21.13
C ASP A 212 9.48 -13.35 22.21
N GLN A 213 8.62 -12.43 21.78
CA GLN A 213 7.97 -11.50 22.69
C GLN A 213 6.89 -12.26 23.42
N ILE A 214 6.76 -11.89 24.68
CA ILE A 214 5.72 -12.42 25.54
C ILE A 214 4.69 -11.31 25.68
N CYS A 215 3.45 -11.62 25.30
CA CYS A 215 2.33 -10.73 25.53
C CYS A 215 2.25 -10.41 27.02
N LYS A 216 2.34 -9.13 27.40
CA LYS A 216 2.32 -8.69 28.80
C LYS A 216 0.95 -8.85 29.48
N ILE A 217 -0.08 -9.22 28.71
CA ILE A 217 -1.45 -9.40 29.19
C ILE A 217 -1.76 -10.87 29.48
N CYS A 218 -1.49 -11.77 28.52
CA CYS A 218 -1.78 -13.20 28.68
C CYS A 218 -0.54 -14.07 28.92
N TYR A 219 0.66 -13.49 28.94
CA TYR A 219 1.92 -14.18 29.18
C TYR A 219 2.20 -15.33 28.21
N THR A 220 1.64 -15.28 27.00
CA THR A 220 1.92 -16.24 25.93
C THR A 220 2.80 -15.62 24.84
N SER A 221 3.54 -16.47 24.12
CA SER A 221 4.35 -16.05 22.97
C SER A 221 3.49 -15.38 21.89
N THR A 222 4.02 -14.32 21.30
CA THR A 222 3.41 -13.60 20.16
C THR A 222 3.68 -14.25 18.81
N ASN A 223 4.52 -15.29 18.74
CA ASN A 223 5.03 -15.85 17.48
C ASN A 223 3.93 -16.47 16.60
N LYS A 224 2.74 -16.73 17.15
CA LYS A 224 1.58 -17.23 16.40
C LYS A 224 0.72 -16.11 15.77
N SER A 225 1.06 -14.84 16.01
CA SER A 225 0.29 -13.69 15.55
C SER A 225 1.15 -12.82 14.62
N ARG A 226 0.64 -12.55 13.42
CA ARG A 226 1.16 -11.55 12.48
C ARG A 226 0.69 -10.12 12.81
N ALA A 227 -0.04 -9.94 13.92
CA ALA A 227 -0.47 -8.65 14.42
C ALA A 227 -0.31 -8.53 15.94
N VAL A 228 0.36 -7.49 16.41
CA VAL A 228 0.52 -7.17 17.85
C VAL A 228 0.31 -5.69 18.10
N TYR A 229 -0.09 -5.34 19.33
CA TYR A 229 -0.03 -3.97 19.83
C TYR A 229 1.28 -3.76 20.57
N GLN A 230 2.04 -2.75 20.17
CA GLN A 230 3.33 -2.41 20.77
C GLN A 230 3.36 -0.94 21.20
N CYS A 231 3.93 -0.70 22.38
CA CYS A 231 4.26 0.63 22.86
C CYS A 231 5.52 1.14 22.14
N LYS A 232 5.53 2.42 21.76
CA LYS A 232 6.74 3.07 21.21
C LYS A 232 7.72 3.49 22.31
N ASP A 233 7.22 3.73 23.51
CA ASP A 233 7.96 4.33 24.62
C ASP A 233 8.58 3.27 25.56
N CYS A 234 8.15 2.00 25.47
CA CYS A 234 8.71 0.89 26.27
C CYS A 234 8.52 -0.49 25.62
N ASP A 235 8.94 -1.55 26.30
CA ASP A 235 8.88 -2.96 25.84
C ASP A 235 7.48 -3.60 25.97
N TYR A 236 6.43 -2.80 26.18
CA TYR A 236 5.07 -3.31 26.35
C TYR A 236 4.50 -3.80 25.01
N VAL A 237 4.17 -5.10 24.96
CA VAL A 237 3.59 -5.77 23.79
C VAL A 237 2.39 -6.61 24.21
N ALA A 238 1.33 -6.57 23.40
CA ALA A 238 0.11 -7.33 23.63
C ALA A 238 -0.46 -7.91 22.33
N THR A 239 -0.89 -9.18 22.37
CA THR A 239 -1.70 -9.80 21.32
C THR A 239 -3.16 -9.33 21.43
N LEU A 240 -3.92 -9.41 20.34
CA LEU A 240 -5.33 -8.95 20.28
C LEU A 240 -6.30 -9.62 21.26
N TYR A 241 -5.96 -10.82 21.73
CA TYR A 241 -6.79 -11.60 22.64
C TYR A 241 -5.93 -12.12 23.79
N ALA A 242 -6.45 -11.97 25.01
CA ALA A 242 -5.92 -12.71 26.14
C ALA A 242 -6.27 -14.21 26.01
N SER A 243 -5.28 -15.07 26.26
CA SER A 243 -5.42 -16.52 26.32
C SER A 243 -6.15 -16.91 27.61
N GLY A 244 -7.33 -17.55 27.53
CA GLY A 244 -8.12 -18.01 28.69
C GLY A 244 -9.60 -18.24 28.38
N SER A 245 -10.33 -18.91 29.28
CA SER A 245 -11.78 -19.24 29.15
C SER A 245 -12.72 -18.03 29.08
N LYS A 246 -12.19 -16.82 29.26
CA LYS A 246 -12.82 -15.54 28.93
C LYS A 246 -11.92 -14.81 27.94
N ALA A 247 -12.09 -15.10 26.66
CA ALA A 247 -11.40 -14.41 25.57
C ALA A 247 -11.96 -12.98 25.42
N THR A 248 -11.51 -12.04 26.25
CA THR A 248 -11.85 -10.62 26.08
C THR A 248 -10.95 -10.03 24.99
N ARG A 249 -11.54 -9.37 23.98
CA ARG A 249 -10.78 -8.59 23.01
C ARG A 249 -10.25 -7.35 23.71
N LEU A 250 -9.00 -6.99 23.43
CA LEU A 250 -8.47 -5.71 23.92
C LEU A 250 -9.32 -4.52 23.50
N THR A 251 -10.00 -4.62 22.36
CA THR A 251 -10.89 -3.58 21.85
C THR A 251 -12.20 -3.45 22.65
N THR A 252 -12.55 -4.42 23.50
CA THR A 252 -13.79 -4.39 24.30
C THR A 252 -13.58 -3.72 25.67
N GLU A 253 -12.33 -3.53 26.11
CA GLU A 253 -11.99 -2.79 27.34
C GLU A 253 -11.59 -1.33 27.08
N LEU A 254 -11.71 -0.86 25.83
CA LEU A 254 -11.39 0.52 25.46
C LEU A 254 -12.53 1.46 25.87
N GLN A 255 -12.23 2.38 26.80
CA GLN A 255 -12.90 3.67 26.79
C GLN A 255 -12.50 4.35 25.47
N PHE A 256 -13.45 4.44 24.54
CA PHE A 256 -13.31 5.30 23.37
C PHE A 256 -13.14 6.74 23.87
N GLY A 257 -11.88 7.16 24.00
CA GLY A 257 -11.53 8.57 24.00
C GLY A 257 -11.98 9.12 22.67
N ARG A 258 -13.17 9.75 22.66
CA ARG A 258 -13.54 10.67 21.60
C ARG A 258 -12.60 11.84 21.73
N ASP A 259 -11.85 12.14 20.69
CA ASP A 259 -11.35 13.48 20.45
C ASP A 259 -11.45 13.77 18.94
N PHE A 260 -11.69 15.05 18.67
CA PHE A 260 -12.42 15.68 17.58
C PHE A 260 -11.72 15.70 16.21
#